data_AF-A0A1C5BT43-F1
#
_entry.id   AF-A0A1C5BT43-F1
#
_cell.length_a   1.000
_cell.length_b   1.000
_cell.length_c   1.000
_cell.angle_alpha   90.00
_cell.angle_beta   90.00
_cell.angle_gamma   90.00
#
_symmetry.space_group_name_H-M   'P 1'
#
loop_
_entity.id
_entity.type
_entity.pdbx_description
1 polymer ?
#
loop_
_entity_poly.entity_id
_entity_poly.type
_entity_poly.pdbx_seq_one_letter_code
_entity_poly.pdbx_strand_id
1 'polypeptide(L)'
;MPGNHDLLGLAAMERTYHFKMEIERDDPSDDPEFPFWHEQWIPIISDDDACYGKFLDVRSGQIGSFDDGDAPSFGVHESLTVLFSETVVLMEQISAGAQGATGRVQRGRLIWD
;
A
#
# COMPACT_ATOMS: atom_id res chain seq x y z
N MET A 1 1.83 6.23 11.71
CA MET A 1 1.36 5.16 12.64
C MET A 1 1.63 3.84 11.95
N PRO A 2 2.09 2.78 12.64
CA PRO A 2 2.09 1.45 12.03
C PRO A 2 0.62 0.98 12.00
N GLY A 3 -0.07 1.27 10.90
CA GLY A 3 -1.33 0.61 10.56
C GLY A 3 -1.01 -0.82 10.12
N ASN A 4 -1.93 -1.76 10.38
CA ASN A 4 -1.86 -3.06 9.72
C ASN A 4 -2.10 -2.83 8.22
N HIS A 5 -1.01 -2.63 7.48
CA HIS A 5 -1.03 -2.51 6.03
C HIS A 5 -0.93 -3.92 5.44
N ASP A 6 -2.05 -4.63 5.46
CA ASP A 6 -2.11 -6.00 4.97
C ASP A 6 -2.30 -6.04 3.45
N LEU A 7 -1.79 -7.11 2.82
CA LEU A 7 -2.16 -7.43 1.45
C LEU A 7 -3.66 -7.67 1.38
N LEU A 8 -4.33 -6.93 0.51
CA LEU A 8 -5.77 -6.99 0.39
C LEU A 8 -6.20 -8.28 -0.30
N GLY A 9 -7.25 -8.91 0.22
CA GLY A 9 -8.03 -9.88 -0.54
C GLY A 9 -8.85 -9.17 -1.62
N LEU A 10 -9.28 -9.88 -2.66
CA LEU A 10 -9.99 -9.30 -3.81
C LEU A 10 -11.19 -8.42 -3.44
N ALA A 11 -12.03 -8.85 -2.48
CA ALA A 11 -13.18 -8.07 -2.03
C ALA A 11 -12.78 -6.77 -1.30
N ALA A 12 -11.64 -6.76 -0.62
CA ALA A 12 -11.10 -5.56 0.00
C ALA A 12 -10.49 -4.64 -1.05
N MET A 13 -9.78 -5.19 -2.05
CA MET A 13 -9.29 -4.42 -3.20
C MET A 13 -10.43 -3.69 -3.92
N GLU A 14 -11.52 -4.40 -4.22
CA GLU A 14 -12.70 -3.85 -4.89
C GLU A 14 -13.35 -2.74 -4.04
N ARG A 15 -13.53 -2.97 -2.74
CA ARG A 15 -14.08 -1.97 -1.81
C ARG A 15 -13.23 -0.70 -1.77
N THR A 16 -11.92 -0.86 -1.57
CA THR A 16 -10.97 0.27 -1.51
C THR A 16 -10.96 1.03 -2.83
N TYR A 17 -10.97 0.30 -3.97
CA TYR A 17 -11.00 0.91 -5.29
C TYR A 17 -12.26 1.76 -5.49
N HIS A 18 -13.45 1.22 -5.18
CA HIS A 18 -14.69 1.97 -5.30
C HIS A 18 -14.74 3.18 -4.38
N PHE A 19 -14.31 3.02 -3.13
CA PHE A 19 -14.24 4.13 -2.17
C PHE A 19 -13.34 5.27 -2.68
N LYS A 20 -12.14 4.96 -3.17
CA LYS A 20 -11.22 5.98 -3.73
C LYS A 20 -11.76 6.63 -5.00
N MET A 21 -12.39 5.85 -5.89
CA MET A 21 -13.06 6.38 -7.08
C MET A 21 -14.27 7.27 -6.74
N GLU A 22 -15.01 6.97 -5.68
CA GLU A 22 -16.11 7.81 -5.21
C GLU A 22 -15.60 9.15 -4.67
N ILE A 23 -14.49 9.16 -3.94
CA ILE A 23 -13.84 10.41 -3.49
C ILE A 23 -13.44 11.27 -4.70
N GLU A 24 -12.69 10.73 -5.66
CA GLU A 24 -12.28 11.46 -6.87
C GLU A 24 -13.51 11.97 -7.67
N ARG A 25 -14.60 11.21 -7.70
CA ARG A 25 -15.82 11.65 -8.39
C ARG A 25 -16.51 12.81 -7.68
N ASP A 26 -16.59 12.75 -6.36
CA ASP A 26 -17.37 13.69 -5.54
C ASP A 26 -16.56 14.97 -5.23
N ASP A 27 -15.23 14.86 -5.15
CA ASP A 27 -14.27 15.95 -4.96
C ASP A 27 -13.01 15.72 -5.83
N PRO A 28 -13.08 15.98 -7.15
CA PRO A 28 -11.99 15.73 -8.07
C PRO A 28 -10.79 16.62 -7.77
N SER A 29 -9.59 16.11 -8.04
CA SER A 29 -8.39 16.94 -7.97
C SER A 29 -8.49 18.14 -8.90
N ASP A 30 -8.04 19.32 -8.42
CA ASP A 30 -7.92 20.52 -9.25
C ASP A 30 -6.93 20.33 -10.40
N ASP A 31 -5.98 19.39 -10.26
CA ASP A 31 -4.98 19.06 -11.27
C ASP A 31 -5.32 17.72 -11.96
N PRO A 32 -5.72 17.73 -13.24
CA PRO A 32 -6.06 16.51 -13.97
C PRO A 32 -4.83 15.62 -14.28
N GLU A 33 -3.60 16.15 -14.20
CA GLU A 33 -2.38 15.36 -14.31
C GLU A 33 -2.04 14.63 -13.00
N PHE A 34 -2.61 15.10 -11.88
CA PHE A 34 -2.43 14.55 -10.54
C PHE A 34 -3.79 14.32 -9.86
N PRO A 35 -4.60 13.36 -10.35
CA PRO A 35 -5.85 13.00 -9.69
C PRO A 35 -5.56 12.41 -8.31
N PHE A 36 -6.53 12.54 -7.39
CA PHE A 36 -6.51 11.83 -6.12
C PHE A 36 -6.58 10.31 -6.35
N TRP A 37 -7.36 9.86 -7.35
CA TRP A 37 -7.34 8.47 -7.78
C TRP A 37 -7.54 8.30 -9.29
N HIS A 38 -6.83 7.34 -9.89
CA HIS A 38 -6.98 6.98 -11.30
C HIS A 38 -7.59 5.58 -11.44
N GLU A 39 -8.44 5.37 -12.44
CA GLU A 39 -9.12 4.09 -12.73
C GLU A 39 -8.18 2.90 -13.02
N GLN A 40 -6.88 3.14 -13.19
CA GLN A 40 -5.87 2.13 -13.52
C GLN A 40 -4.95 1.85 -12.34
N TRP A 41 -5.24 2.45 -11.18
CA TRP A 41 -4.55 2.20 -9.93
C TRP A 41 -5.35 1.19 -9.12
N ILE A 42 -4.78 0.01 -8.94
CA ILE A 42 -5.41 -1.10 -8.22
C ILE A 42 -4.84 -1.13 -6.81
N PRO A 43 -5.63 -0.91 -5.75
CA PRO A 43 -5.12 -0.97 -4.40
C PRO A 43 -4.73 -2.41 -4.06
N ILE A 44 -3.54 -2.59 -3.52
CA ILE A 44 -3.01 -3.92 -3.15
C ILE A 44 -2.72 -4.04 -1.65
N ILE A 45 -2.51 -2.92 -0.98
CA ILE A 45 -2.27 -2.81 0.46
C ILE A 45 -3.06 -1.60 0.95
N SER A 46 -3.74 -1.74 2.08
CA SER A 46 -4.44 -0.64 2.73
C SER A 46 -4.57 -0.90 4.22
N ASP A 47 -4.69 0.16 5.00
CA ASP A 47 -5.28 0.09 6.33
C ASP A 47 -6.81 -0.11 6.27
N ASP A 48 -7.42 -0.37 7.43
CA ASP A 48 -8.85 -0.69 7.57
C ASP A 48 -9.77 0.41 7.02
N ASP A 49 -9.34 1.67 7.12
CA ASP A 49 -10.14 2.85 6.77
C ASP A 49 -9.86 3.35 5.34
N ALA A 50 -8.96 2.70 4.60
CA ALA A 50 -8.53 3.10 3.26
C ALA A 50 -7.90 4.50 3.18
N CYS A 51 -7.36 4.99 4.28
CA CYS A 51 -6.64 6.26 4.34
C CYS A 51 -5.21 6.08 3.78
N TYR A 52 -4.55 4.98 4.09
CA TYR A 52 -3.13 4.78 3.78
C TYR A 52 -2.88 3.43 3.12
N GLY A 53 -2.06 3.40 2.07
CA GLY A 53 -1.78 2.14 1.39
C GLY A 53 -0.88 2.23 0.17
N LYS A 54 -0.88 1.15 -0.61
CA LYS A 54 -0.14 1.02 -1.86
C LYS A 54 -1.04 0.54 -2.98
N PHE A 55 -0.73 0.99 -4.19
CA PHE A 55 -1.46 0.60 -5.39
C PHE A 55 -0.49 0.14 -6.48
N LEU A 56 -0.97 -0.76 -7.33
CA LEU A 56 -0.35 -1.10 -8.60
C LEU A 56 -0.86 -0.13 -9.66
N ASP A 57 0.04 0.63 -10.28
CA ASP A 57 -0.28 1.32 -11.53
C ASP A 57 -0.19 0.32 -12.68
N VAL A 58 -1.33 -0.02 -13.27
CA VAL A 58 -1.42 -1.01 -14.35
C VAL A 58 -0.72 -0.55 -15.62
N ARG A 59 -0.56 0.77 -15.84
CA ARG A 59 0.14 1.29 -17.03
C ARG A 59 1.64 1.05 -16.96
N SER A 60 2.25 1.38 -15.81
CA SER A 60 3.70 1.30 -15.63
C SER A 60 4.16 -0.04 -15.04
N GLY A 61 3.27 -0.76 -14.35
CA GLY A 61 3.60 -1.95 -13.55
C GLY A 61 4.27 -1.62 -12.21
N GLN A 62 4.44 -0.33 -11.88
CA GLN A 62 5.09 0.12 -10.66
C GLN A 62 4.12 0.17 -9.48
N ILE A 63 4.67 0.14 -8.27
CA ILE A 63 3.90 0.29 -7.05
C ILE A 63 4.01 1.74 -6.56
N GLY A 64 2.87 2.40 -6.43
CA GLY A 64 2.74 3.70 -5.77
C GLY A 64 2.25 3.57 -4.33
N SER A 65 2.18 4.70 -3.63
CA SER A 65 1.52 4.82 -2.32
C SER A 65 0.52 5.96 -2.31
N PHE A 66 -0.51 5.79 -1.50
CA PHE A 66 -1.47 6.84 -1.18
C PHE A 66 -1.52 7.01 0.33
N ASP A 67 -1.80 8.23 0.75
CA ASP A 67 -2.05 8.62 2.12
C ASP A 67 -3.25 9.57 2.16
N ASP A 68 -3.74 9.81 3.37
CA ASP A 68 -4.79 10.79 3.58
C ASP A 68 -4.16 12.17 3.73
N GLY A 69 -4.39 13.04 2.74
CA GLY A 69 -3.98 14.43 2.76
C GLY A 69 -2.82 14.82 1.86
N ASP A 70 -2.04 13.88 1.31
CA ASP A 70 -1.02 14.17 0.31
C ASP A 70 -1.35 13.55 -1.07
N ALA A 71 -0.67 14.06 -2.10
CA ALA A 71 -0.79 13.52 -3.44
C ALA A 71 -0.17 12.11 -3.52
N PRO A 72 -0.74 11.21 -4.35
CA PRO A 72 -0.17 9.88 -4.56
C PRO A 72 1.31 9.93 -4.96
N SER A 73 2.12 9.08 -4.34
CA SER A 73 3.52 8.90 -4.69
C SER A 73 3.69 7.75 -5.68
N PHE A 74 4.50 7.95 -6.70
CA PHE A 74 4.74 6.97 -7.77
C PHE A 74 6.11 6.33 -7.65
N GLY A 75 6.24 5.09 -8.15
CA GLY A 75 7.53 4.41 -8.24
C GLY A 75 8.16 4.05 -6.89
N VAL A 76 7.36 3.90 -5.84
CA VAL A 76 7.81 3.48 -4.50
C VAL A 76 8.50 2.11 -4.56
N HIS A 77 7.99 1.22 -5.42
CA HIS A 77 8.71 0.01 -5.83
C HIS A 77 8.59 -0.16 -7.35
N GLU A 78 9.65 -0.65 -8.00
CA GLU A 78 9.67 -0.80 -9.46
C GLU A 78 8.66 -1.83 -9.97
N SER A 79 8.29 -2.81 -9.14
CA SER A 79 7.30 -3.83 -9.49
C SER A 79 6.77 -4.55 -8.24
N LEU A 80 5.70 -5.33 -8.43
CA LEU A 80 5.18 -6.22 -7.40
C LEU A 80 6.22 -7.26 -6.93
N THR A 81 7.07 -7.73 -7.85
CA THR A 81 8.17 -8.66 -7.51
C THR A 81 9.19 -8.02 -6.59
N VAL A 82 9.55 -6.76 -6.85
CA VAL A 82 10.49 -6.02 -5.99
C VAL A 82 9.89 -5.82 -4.60
N LEU A 83 8.63 -5.39 -4.51
CA LEU A 83 7.92 -5.25 -3.23
C LEU A 83 7.96 -6.55 -2.41
N PHE A 84 7.64 -7.70 -3.02
CA PHE A 84 7.68 -8.98 -2.31
C PHE A 84 9.10 -9.43 -1.96
N SER A 85 10.09 -9.15 -2.81
CA SER A 85 11.49 -9.48 -2.50
C SER A 85 12.00 -8.70 -1.30
N GLU A 86 11.72 -7.41 -1.23
CA GLU A 86 12.04 -6.55 -0.08
C GLU A 86 11.30 -7.00 1.18
N THR A 87 10.05 -7.42 1.04
CA THR A 87 9.25 -7.98 2.16
C THR A 87 9.88 -9.26 2.71
N VAL A 88 10.35 -10.17 1.84
CA VAL A 88 11.05 -11.39 2.27
C VAL A 88 12.33 -11.05 3.03
N VAL A 89 13.14 -10.12 2.52
CA VAL A 89 14.36 -9.66 3.20
C VAL A 89 14.04 -9.08 4.57
N LEU A 90 12.98 -8.28 4.69
CA LEU A 90 12.53 -7.74 5.98
C LEU A 90 12.10 -8.87 6.94
N MET A 91 11.36 -9.85 6.46
CA MET A 91 10.96 -11.01 7.27
C MET A 91 12.16 -11.83 7.76
N GLU A 92 13.18 -12.02 6.93
CA GLU A 92 14.43 -12.69 7.31
C GLU A 92 15.19 -11.92 8.39
N GLN A 93 15.27 -10.58 8.28
CA GLN A 93 15.88 -9.72 9.29
C GLN A 93 15.14 -9.78 10.63
N ILE A 94 13.80 -9.74 10.60
CA ILE A 94 12.94 -9.90 11.79
C ILE A 94 13.16 -11.27 12.43
N SER A 95 13.19 -12.34 11.63
CA SER A 95 13.41 -13.69 12.12
C SER A 95 14.82 -13.89 12.71
N ALA A 96 15.82 -13.17 12.21
CA ALA A 96 17.18 -13.19 12.74
C ALA A 96 17.37 -12.30 13.99
N GLY A 97 16.36 -11.51 14.38
CA GLY A 97 16.46 -10.56 15.48
C GLY A 97 17.43 -9.42 15.19
N ALA A 98 17.52 -8.99 13.92
CA ALA A 98 18.40 -7.90 13.51
C ALA A 98 18.07 -6.60 14.26
N GLN A 99 19.11 -5.88 14.67
CA GLN A 99 18.95 -4.61 15.38
C GLN A 99 18.30 -3.56 14.46
N GLY A 100 17.15 -3.00 14.89
CA GLY A 100 16.38 -2.04 14.10
C GLY A 100 15.24 -2.63 13.27
N ALA A 101 15.00 -3.95 13.34
CA ALA A 101 13.81 -4.56 12.77
C ALA A 101 12.55 -4.03 13.48
N THR A 102 11.56 -3.56 12.71
CA THR A 102 10.29 -2.98 13.21
C THR A 102 9.28 -4.02 13.70
N GLY A 103 9.75 -5.23 14.01
CA GLY A 103 8.91 -6.31 14.49
C GLY A 103 9.72 -7.48 15.01
N ARG A 104 9.02 -8.41 15.66
CA ARG A 104 9.57 -9.63 16.23
C ARG A 104 8.62 -10.81 16.07
N VAL A 105 9.17 -12.01 15.99
CA VAL A 105 8.38 -13.24 16.04
C VAL A 105 8.15 -13.66 17.48
N GLN A 106 6.90 -13.65 17.95
CA GLN A 106 6.51 -14.13 19.27
C GLN A 106 5.51 -15.29 19.15
N ARG A 107 5.90 -16.47 19.64
CA ARG A 107 5.07 -17.71 19.57
C ARG A 107 4.57 -18.04 18.15
N GLY A 108 5.43 -17.85 17.14
CA GLY A 108 5.10 -18.11 15.74
C GLY A 108 4.22 -17.04 15.08
N ARG A 109 3.98 -15.90 15.75
CA ARG A 109 3.27 -14.75 15.17
C ARG A 109 4.23 -13.59 14.96
N LEU A 110 4.09 -12.92 13.83
CA LEU A 110 4.75 -11.65 13.58
C LEU A 110 4.03 -10.57 14.41
N ILE A 111 4.79 -9.83 15.21
CA ILE A 111 4.32 -8.69 16.00
C ILE A 111 5.12 -7.49 15.52
N TRP A 112 4.43 -6.44 15.07
CA TRP A 112 5.04 -5.15 14.74
C TRP A 112 5.23 -4.36 16.03
N ASP A 113 6.41 -3.75 16.21
CA ASP A 113 6.78 -2.93 17.38
C ASP A 113 6.47 -1.44 17.17
#